data_AF-A0A7W1XRD3-F1
#
_entry.id   AF-A0A7W1XRD3-F1
#
_cell.length_a   1.000
_cell.length_b   1.000
_cell.length_c   1.000
_cell.angle_alpha   90.00
_cell.angle_beta   90.00
_cell.angle_gamma   90.00
#
_symmetry.space_group_name_H-M   'P 1'
#
loop_
_entity.id
_entity.type
_entity.pdbx_description
1 polymer ?
#
loop_
_entity_poly.entity_id
_entity_poly.type
_entity_poly.pdbx_seq_one_letter_code
_entity_poly.pdbx_strand_id
1 'polypeptide(L)'
;MLKKALILFCSFFLLTGCSFFTDYHLTNQLVDSIDQLVKQENANDWTRKNMDMHYKNMELSMNEFNRTIQETGNADPDKLKKLLKEMDMIIAELGKYKAEEDSIRQQLAQQIETAQKLSDEKKQLVMPALNHFKQLVERESRLAEVNILILQTNKKYYSALVKKVKPPKDQYEQLNKERKQLLKEIQSLIPQFNQSWEKLSQEITGQPLKKTN
;
A
#
# COMPACT_ATOMS: atom_id res chain seq x y z
N MET A 1 -59.61 -24.19 -13.42
CA MET A 1 -58.81 -23.59 -12.32
C MET A 1 -57.32 -23.42 -12.66
N LEU A 2 -56.92 -23.28 -13.94
CA LEU A 2 -55.51 -23.10 -14.35
C LEU A 2 -54.99 -21.64 -14.29
N LYS A 3 -55.87 -20.63 -14.21
CA LYS A 3 -55.46 -19.21 -14.26
C LYS A 3 -54.81 -18.68 -12.98
N LYS A 4 -54.96 -19.37 -11.83
CA LYS A 4 -54.36 -18.94 -10.55
C LYS A 4 -52.92 -19.43 -10.34
N ALA A 5 -52.48 -20.46 -11.06
CA ALA A 5 -51.11 -20.97 -10.98
C ALA A 5 -50.10 -20.11 -11.78
N LEU A 6 -50.55 -19.43 -12.84
CA LEU A 6 -49.68 -18.62 -13.70
C LEU A 6 -49.16 -17.34 -13.01
N ILE A 7 -49.97 -16.73 -12.14
CA ILE A 7 -49.63 -15.47 -11.45
C ILE A 7 -48.59 -15.68 -10.35
N LEU A 8 -48.61 -16.83 -9.68
CA LEU A 8 -47.60 -17.19 -8.67
C LEU A 8 -46.23 -17.50 -9.30
N PHE A 9 -46.21 -18.07 -10.51
CA PHE A 9 -44.96 -18.34 -11.23
C PHE A 9 -44.30 -17.05 -11.78
N CYS A 10 -45.09 -16.11 -12.32
CA CYS A 10 -44.55 -14.82 -12.78
C CYS A 10 -43.99 -13.94 -11.63
N SER A 11 -44.55 -14.07 -10.42
CA SER A 11 -44.09 -13.32 -9.25
C SER A 11 -42.72 -13.80 -8.73
N PHE A 12 -42.43 -15.10 -8.89
CA PHE A 12 -41.14 -15.69 -8.52
C PHE A 12 -40.00 -15.32 -9.48
N PHE A 13 -40.31 -15.12 -10.76
CA PHE A 13 -39.32 -14.70 -11.77
C PHE A 13 -38.94 -13.21 -11.71
N LEU A 14 -39.82 -12.36 -11.17
CA LEU A 14 -39.55 -10.92 -11.04
C LEU A 14 -38.61 -10.58 -9.86
N LEU A 15 -38.64 -11.38 -8.80
CA LEU A 15 -37.79 -11.18 -7.62
C LEU A 15 -36.36 -11.71 -7.80
N THR A 16 -36.18 -12.79 -8.57
CA THR A 16 -34.85 -13.38 -8.84
C THR A 16 -34.12 -12.69 -9.99
N GLY A 17 -34.83 -12.09 -10.94
CA GLY A 17 -34.22 -11.32 -12.03
C GLY A 17 -33.56 -10.03 -11.55
N CYS A 18 -34.21 -9.28 -10.65
CA CYS A 18 -33.68 -7.99 -10.19
C CYS A 18 -32.38 -8.12 -9.37
N SER A 19 -32.25 -9.15 -8.53
CA SER A 19 -31.02 -9.38 -7.76
C SER A 19 -29.85 -9.75 -8.67
N PHE A 20 -30.08 -10.58 -9.69
CA PHE A 20 -29.02 -10.98 -10.64
C PHE A 20 -28.50 -9.79 -11.48
N PHE A 21 -29.40 -8.93 -11.99
CA PHE A 21 -28.99 -7.72 -12.71
C PHE A 21 -28.27 -6.71 -11.81
N THR A 22 -28.73 -6.54 -10.56
CA THR A 22 -28.10 -5.64 -9.58
C THR A 22 -26.71 -6.15 -9.20
N ASP A 23 -26.58 -7.43 -8.91
CA ASP A 23 -25.30 -8.08 -8.61
C ASP A 23 -24.32 -7.97 -9.78
N TYR A 24 -24.78 -8.20 -11.01
CA TYR A 24 -23.95 -8.06 -12.20
C TYR A 24 -23.45 -6.62 -12.37
N HIS A 25 -24.33 -5.63 -12.20
CA HIS A 25 -23.95 -4.21 -12.30
C HIS A 25 -22.96 -3.80 -11.20
N LEU A 26 -23.25 -4.11 -9.94
CA LEU A 26 -22.39 -3.80 -8.81
C LEU A 26 -21.03 -4.51 -8.92
N THR A 27 -21.01 -5.76 -9.38
CA THR A 27 -19.74 -6.50 -9.53
C THR A 27 -18.85 -5.91 -10.62
N ASN A 28 -19.41 -5.48 -11.76
CA ASN A 28 -18.63 -4.77 -12.78
C ASN A 28 -18.10 -3.43 -12.26
N GLN A 29 -18.93 -2.66 -11.55
CA GLN A 29 -18.47 -1.41 -10.91
C GLN A 29 -17.31 -1.66 -9.93
N LEU A 30 -17.37 -2.74 -9.16
CA LEU A 30 -16.31 -3.12 -8.23
C LEU A 30 -15.03 -3.53 -8.96
N VAL A 31 -15.13 -4.27 -10.07
CA VAL A 31 -13.97 -4.60 -10.92
C VAL A 31 -13.33 -3.33 -11.48
N ASP A 32 -14.11 -2.43 -12.09
CA ASP A 32 -13.58 -1.18 -12.64
C ASP A 32 -12.94 -0.31 -11.55
N SER A 33 -13.54 -0.26 -10.36
CA SER A 33 -12.98 0.47 -9.23
C SER A 33 -11.68 -0.13 -8.72
N ILE A 34 -11.58 -1.46 -8.60
CA ILE A 34 -10.32 -2.13 -8.22
C ILE A 34 -9.25 -1.86 -9.26
N ASP A 35 -9.57 -1.95 -10.56
CA ASP A 35 -8.63 -1.65 -11.65
C ASP A 35 -8.11 -0.20 -11.58
N GLN A 36 -8.99 0.77 -11.30
CA GLN A 36 -8.60 2.17 -11.10
C GLN A 36 -7.67 2.33 -9.90
N LEU A 37 -7.96 1.67 -8.78
CA LEU A 37 -7.11 1.71 -7.58
C LEU A 37 -5.75 1.06 -7.81
N VAL A 38 -5.70 -0.07 -8.54
CA VAL A 38 -4.44 -0.70 -8.95
C VAL A 38 -3.63 0.21 -9.86
N LYS A 39 -4.28 0.89 -10.81
CA LYS A 39 -3.61 1.88 -11.68
C LYS A 39 -3.10 3.08 -10.89
N GLN A 40 -3.88 3.56 -9.92
CA GLN A 40 -3.45 4.63 -9.00
C GLN A 40 -2.21 4.18 -8.24
N GLU A 41 -2.19 2.96 -7.71
CA GLU A 41 -1.03 2.45 -6.97
C GLU A 41 0.21 2.28 -7.85
N ASN A 42 0.04 1.74 -9.06
CA ASN A 42 1.14 1.62 -10.00
C ASN A 42 1.65 2.97 -10.53
N ALA A 43 0.81 4.02 -10.53
CA ALA A 43 1.23 5.37 -10.93
C ALA A 43 2.17 6.03 -9.90
N ASN A 44 2.28 5.48 -8.68
CA ASN A 44 3.21 5.94 -7.64
C ASN A 44 4.69 5.64 -7.97
N ASP A 45 4.98 5.09 -9.14
CA ASP A 45 6.32 4.87 -9.69
C ASP A 45 7.23 6.11 -9.65
N TRP A 46 6.67 7.31 -9.84
CA TRP A 46 7.47 8.54 -9.74
C TRP A 46 7.95 8.79 -8.31
N THR A 47 7.06 8.65 -7.32
CA THR A 47 7.39 8.75 -5.89
C THR A 47 8.42 7.69 -5.51
N ARG A 48 8.26 6.45 -6.00
CA ARG A 48 9.23 5.35 -5.79
C ARG A 48 10.60 5.66 -6.38
N LYS A 49 10.68 6.17 -7.62
CA LYS A 49 11.94 6.57 -8.27
C LYS A 49 12.64 7.71 -7.53
N ASN A 50 11.91 8.69 -7.03
CA ASN A 50 12.49 9.79 -6.24
C ASN A 50 13.03 9.28 -4.90
N MET A 51 12.30 8.41 -4.21
CA MET A 51 12.78 7.77 -2.98
C MET A 51 14.10 7.04 -3.22
N ASP A 52 14.20 6.23 -4.27
CA ASP A 52 15.44 5.51 -4.61
C ASP A 52 16.63 6.45 -4.87
N MET A 53 16.39 7.55 -5.60
CA MET A 53 17.41 8.57 -5.82
C MET A 53 17.88 9.19 -4.50
N HIS A 54 16.95 9.58 -3.63
CA HIS A 54 17.29 10.19 -2.35
C HIS A 54 17.98 9.19 -1.40
N TYR A 55 17.59 7.91 -1.39
CA TYR A 55 18.28 6.87 -0.64
C TYR A 55 19.74 6.71 -1.08
N LYS A 56 20.01 6.70 -2.39
CA LYS A 56 21.39 6.67 -2.93
C LYS A 56 22.19 7.90 -2.51
N ASN A 57 21.60 9.09 -2.58
CA ASN A 57 22.26 10.33 -2.15
C ASN A 57 22.53 10.36 -0.64
N MET A 58 21.60 9.84 0.16
CA MET A 58 21.76 9.68 1.60
C MET A 58 22.91 8.72 1.92
N GLU A 59 22.99 7.57 1.24
CA GLU A 59 24.08 6.61 1.42
C GLU A 59 25.45 7.25 1.12
N LEU A 60 25.57 7.98 0.00
CA LEU A 60 26.78 8.72 -0.34
C LEU A 60 27.12 9.75 0.76
N SER A 61 26.13 10.53 1.21
CA SER A 61 26.33 11.56 2.24
C SER A 61 26.70 10.96 3.60
N MET A 62 26.14 9.79 3.93
CA MET A 62 26.45 9.04 5.15
C MET A 62 27.89 8.52 5.12
N ASN A 63 28.32 7.97 3.98
CA ASN A 63 29.69 7.51 3.79
C ASN A 63 30.70 8.66 3.86
N GLU A 64 30.40 9.80 3.23
CA GLU A 64 31.21 11.02 3.36
C GLU A 64 31.33 11.46 4.82
N PHE A 65 30.22 11.53 5.55
CA PHE A 65 30.21 11.95 6.96
C PHE A 65 31.01 11.01 7.86
N ASN A 66 30.81 9.69 7.72
CA ASN A 66 31.53 8.68 8.50
C ASN A 66 33.04 8.70 8.20
N ARG A 67 33.41 8.89 6.93
CA ARG A 67 34.81 8.98 6.52
C ARG A 67 35.52 10.16 7.18
N THR A 68 34.88 11.32 7.28
CA THR A 68 35.49 12.47 7.96
C THR A 68 35.77 12.20 9.44
N ILE A 69 34.87 11.49 10.12
CA ILE A 69 35.09 11.06 11.53
C ILE A 69 36.30 10.13 11.61
N GLN A 70 36.41 9.16 10.70
CA GLN A 70 37.51 8.19 10.68
C GLN A 70 38.86 8.86 10.38
N GLU A 71 38.90 9.77 9.40
CA GLU A 71 40.13 10.42 8.95
C GLU A 71 40.62 11.53 9.90
N THR A 72 39.69 12.30 10.49
CA THR A 72 40.04 13.52 11.26
C THR A 72 39.75 13.41 12.75
N GLY A 73 39.11 12.33 13.20
CA GLY A 73 38.61 12.18 14.57
C GLY A 73 37.47 13.13 14.94
N ASN A 74 37.01 13.97 14.00
CA ASN A 74 35.97 14.97 14.23
C ASN A 74 34.83 14.80 13.23
N ALA A 75 33.61 15.05 13.72
CA ALA A 75 32.41 15.03 12.89
C ALA A 75 32.24 16.41 12.22
N ASP A 76 32.21 16.42 10.88
CA ASP A 76 32.08 17.64 10.08
C ASP A 76 30.61 18.12 10.05
N PRO A 77 30.33 19.36 10.52
CA PRO A 77 28.97 19.90 10.55
C PRO A 77 28.33 20.10 9.17
N ASP A 78 29.10 20.43 8.14
CA ASP A 78 28.59 20.64 6.78
C ASP A 78 28.22 19.30 6.14
N LYS A 79 29.04 18.27 6.37
CA LYS A 79 28.71 16.89 5.96
C LYS A 79 27.49 16.36 6.69
N LEU A 80 27.35 16.63 7.99
CA LEU A 80 26.14 16.31 8.74
C LEU A 80 24.92 17.02 8.15
N LYS A 81 25.02 18.32 7.85
CA LYS A 81 23.92 19.10 7.28
C LYS A 81 23.43 18.51 5.96
N LYS A 82 24.35 18.06 5.09
CA LYS A 82 24.02 17.36 3.84
C LYS A 82 23.28 16.05 4.11
N LEU A 83 23.80 15.21 5.00
CA LEU A 83 23.16 13.95 5.40
C LEU A 83 21.74 14.16 5.96
N LEU A 84 21.57 15.11 6.87
CA LEU A 84 20.26 15.42 7.46
C LEU A 84 19.27 15.93 6.43
N LYS A 85 19.74 16.72 5.44
CA LYS A 85 18.91 17.19 4.34
C LYS A 85 18.42 16.03 3.46
N GLU A 86 19.28 15.07 3.10
CA GLU A 86 18.85 13.89 2.33
C GLU A 86 17.83 13.05 3.11
N MET A 87 18.03 12.88 4.43
CA MET A 87 17.02 12.22 5.28
C MET A 87 15.68 12.95 5.27
N ASP A 88 15.68 14.29 5.29
CA ASP A 88 14.45 15.10 5.22
C ASP A 88 13.74 14.98 3.87
N MET A 89 14.47 14.90 2.77
CA MET A 89 13.89 14.64 1.45
C MET A 89 13.23 13.26 1.39
N ILE A 90 13.88 12.22 1.92
CA ILE A 90 13.29 10.87 1.98
C ILE A 90 12.03 10.86 2.87
N ILE A 91 12.08 11.51 4.04
CA ILE A 91 10.90 11.61 4.93
C ILE A 91 9.73 12.29 4.21
N ALA A 92 9.99 13.34 3.42
CA ALA A 92 8.95 14.03 2.67
C ALA A 92 8.33 13.11 1.59
N GLU A 93 9.14 12.38 0.83
CA GLU A 93 8.64 11.44 -0.19
C GLU A 93 7.90 10.25 0.44
N LEU A 94 8.38 9.68 1.54
CA LEU A 94 7.66 8.66 2.30
C LEU A 94 6.32 9.19 2.85
N GLY A 95 6.26 10.46 3.23
CA GLY A 95 5.04 11.11 3.66
C GLY A 95 3.99 11.23 2.55
N LYS A 96 4.43 11.56 1.32
CA LYS A 96 3.56 11.58 0.13
C LYS A 96 3.06 10.18 -0.20
N TYR A 97 3.97 9.21 -0.27
CA TYR A 97 3.64 7.81 -0.53
C TYR A 97 2.61 7.28 0.48
N LYS A 98 2.84 7.51 1.78
CA LYS A 98 1.88 7.14 2.83
C LYS A 98 0.50 7.77 2.64
N ALA A 99 0.43 9.05 2.22
CA ALA A 99 -0.83 9.73 1.99
C ALA A 99 -1.59 9.16 0.77
N GLU A 100 -0.86 8.75 -0.27
CA GLU A 100 -1.41 8.05 -1.44
C GLU A 100 -2.00 6.70 -1.03
N GLU A 101 -1.28 5.91 -0.24
CA GLU A 101 -1.75 4.64 0.31
C GLU A 101 -2.98 4.82 1.21
N ASP A 102 -2.97 5.82 2.09
CA ASP A 102 -4.12 6.12 2.96
C ASP A 102 -5.35 6.54 2.16
N SER A 103 -5.17 7.22 1.02
CA SER A 103 -6.26 7.56 0.10
C SER A 103 -6.84 6.31 -0.56
N ILE A 104 -6.00 5.39 -1.04
CA ILE A 104 -6.44 4.09 -1.60
C ILE A 104 -7.18 3.28 -0.53
N ARG A 105 -6.67 3.24 0.70
CA ARG A 105 -7.30 2.53 1.83
C ARG A 105 -8.71 3.04 2.14
N GLN A 106 -8.92 4.35 2.08
CA GLN A 106 -10.24 4.95 2.29
C GLN A 106 -11.22 4.57 1.17
N GLN A 107 -10.75 4.59 -0.08
CA GLN A 107 -11.56 4.17 -1.23
C GLN A 107 -11.90 2.67 -1.15
N LEU A 108 -10.95 1.81 -0.75
CA LEU A 108 -11.18 0.39 -0.54
C LEU A 108 -12.24 0.10 0.53
N ALA A 109 -12.31 0.90 1.60
CA ALA A 109 -13.35 0.75 2.61
C ALA A 109 -14.76 0.93 1.99
N GLN A 110 -14.93 1.92 1.11
CA GLN A 110 -16.18 2.15 0.39
C GLN A 110 -16.51 1.00 -0.58
N GLN A 111 -15.50 0.43 -1.24
CA GLN A 111 -15.70 -0.73 -2.12
C GLN A 111 -16.09 -1.98 -1.35
N ILE A 112 -15.53 -2.18 -0.15
CA ILE A 112 -15.92 -3.28 0.74
C ILE A 112 -17.38 -3.11 1.19
N GLU A 113 -17.81 -1.91 1.58
CA GLU A 113 -19.22 -1.66 1.92
C GLU A 113 -20.16 -1.92 0.74
N THR A 114 -19.73 -1.60 -0.48
CA THR A 114 -20.48 -1.88 -1.71
C THR A 114 -20.56 -3.39 -1.96
N ALA A 115 -19.45 -4.11 -1.80
CA ALA A 115 -19.40 -5.56 -1.94
C ALA A 115 -20.30 -6.28 -0.92
N GLN A 116 -20.51 -5.73 0.28
CA GLN A 116 -21.42 -6.31 1.28
C GLN A 116 -22.89 -6.36 0.83
N LYS A 117 -23.28 -5.61 -0.21
CA LYS A 117 -24.65 -5.58 -0.75
C LYS A 117 -24.92 -6.68 -1.79
N LEU A 118 -23.88 -7.36 -2.27
CA LEU A 118 -24.00 -8.44 -3.25
C LEU A 118 -24.69 -9.69 -2.67
N SER A 119 -25.09 -10.65 -3.51
CA SER A 119 -25.38 -12.00 -3.03
C SER A 119 -24.14 -12.70 -2.46
N ASP A 120 -24.33 -13.73 -1.64
CA ASP A 120 -23.23 -14.45 -1.00
C ASP A 120 -22.26 -15.07 -2.00
N GLU A 121 -22.77 -15.59 -3.13
CA GLU A 121 -21.94 -16.12 -4.22
C GLU A 121 -21.00 -15.04 -4.78
N LYS A 122 -21.54 -13.85 -5.08
CA LYS A 122 -20.74 -12.74 -5.61
C LYS A 122 -19.82 -12.11 -4.56
N LYS A 123 -20.23 -12.08 -3.29
CA LYS A 123 -19.33 -11.69 -2.18
C LYS A 123 -18.11 -12.59 -2.10
N GLN A 124 -18.29 -13.91 -2.19
CA GLN A 124 -17.19 -14.88 -2.14
C GLN A 124 -16.18 -14.69 -3.27
N LEU A 125 -16.62 -14.13 -4.40
CA LEU A 125 -15.77 -13.79 -5.51
C LEU A 125 -15.01 -12.46 -5.32
N VAL A 126 -15.70 -11.40 -4.89
CA VAL A 126 -15.12 -10.04 -4.84
C VAL A 126 -14.32 -9.77 -3.56
N MET A 127 -14.81 -10.24 -2.41
CA MET A 127 -14.24 -9.91 -1.10
C MET A 127 -12.77 -10.33 -0.94
N PRO A 128 -12.29 -11.48 -1.47
CA PRO A 128 -10.87 -11.83 -1.39
C PRO A 128 -9.96 -10.77 -2.03
N ALA A 129 -10.30 -10.28 -3.23
CA ALA A 129 -9.49 -9.27 -3.92
C ALA A 129 -9.44 -7.96 -3.13
N LEU A 130 -10.59 -7.47 -2.66
CA LEU A 130 -10.68 -6.26 -1.85
C LEU A 130 -9.91 -6.38 -0.52
N ASN A 131 -10.04 -7.52 0.17
CA ASN A 131 -9.38 -7.75 1.45
C ASN A 131 -7.86 -7.88 1.30
N HIS A 132 -7.37 -8.61 0.30
CA HIS A 132 -5.93 -8.71 0.05
C HIS A 132 -5.35 -7.35 -0.35
N PHE A 133 -6.06 -6.57 -1.18
CA PHE A 133 -5.59 -5.23 -1.56
C PHE A 133 -5.56 -4.30 -0.34
N LYS A 134 -6.60 -4.31 0.49
CA LYS A 134 -6.65 -3.54 1.73
C LYS A 134 -5.48 -3.88 2.65
N GLN A 135 -5.20 -5.17 2.84
CA GLN A 135 -4.07 -5.61 3.66
C GLN A 135 -2.73 -5.16 3.07
N LEU A 136 -2.55 -5.24 1.75
CA LEU A 136 -1.34 -4.79 1.08
C LEU A 136 -1.07 -3.29 1.32
N VAL A 137 -2.05 -2.45 1.00
CA VAL A 137 -2.01 -0.98 1.19
C VAL A 137 -1.80 -0.60 2.66
N GLU A 138 -2.45 -1.30 3.60
CA GLU A 138 -2.24 -1.09 5.04
C GLU A 138 -0.79 -1.38 5.46
N ARG A 139 -0.17 -2.42 4.90
CA ARG A 139 1.21 -2.79 5.20
C ARG A 139 2.22 -1.85 4.55
N GLU A 140 1.95 -1.39 3.33
CA GLU A 140 2.78 -0.40 2.63
C GLU A 140 2.75 0.97 3.32
N SER A 141 1.56 1.45 3.71
CA SER A 141 1.40 2.67 4.53
C SER A 141 2.16 2.56 5.87
N ARG A 142 2.06 1.41 6.56
CA ARG A 142 2.78 1.18 7.82
C ARG A 142 4.30 1.09 7.61
N LEU A 143 4.75 0.47 6.52
CA LEU A 143 6.18 0.40 6.19
C LEU A 143 6.76 1.80 5.96
N ALA A 144 6.03 2.67 5.27
CA ALA A 144 6.43 4.05 5.06
C ALA A 144 6.58 4.81 6.39
N GLU A 145 5.61 4.65 7.31
CA GLU A 145 5.67 5.23 8.65
C GLU A 145 6.88 4.72 9.45
N VAL A 146 7.13 3.42 9.46
CA VAL A 146 8.28 2.83 10.17
C VAL A 146 9.60 3.35 9.60
N ASN A 147 9.72 3.48 8.28
CA ASN A 147 10.91 4.06 7.65
C ASN A 147 11.12 5.54 8.05
N ILE A 148 10.06 6.34 8.16
CA ILE A 148 10.12 7.71 8.67
C ILE A 148 10.66 7.71 10.11
N LEU A 149 10.15 6.85 10.98
CA LEU A 149 10.58 6.75 12.39
C LEU A 149 12.06 6.32 12.51
N ILE A 150 12.51 5.41 11.66
CA ILE A 150 13.93 5.01 11.57
C ILE A 150 14.79 6.20 11.17
N LEU A 151 14.41 6.95 10.12
CA LEU A 151 15.16 8.12 9.67
C LEU A 151 15.22 9.20 10.76
N GLN A 152 14.10 9.47 11.45
CA GLN A 152 14.08 10.40 12.58
C GLN A 152 14.97 9.96 13.74
N THR A 153 15.06 8.65 14.00
CA THR A 153 15.98 8.08 14.98
C THR A 153 17.43 8.29 14.56
N ASN A 154 17.77 8.00 13.30
CA ASN A 154 19.10 8.23 12.75
C ASN A 154 19.50 9.71 12.79
N LYS A 155 18.58 10.64 12.47
CA LYS A 155 18.84 12.08 12.59
C LYS A 155 19.27 12.47 14.00
N LYS A 156 18.61 11.93 15.03
CA LYS A 156 18.97 12.18 16.44
C LYS A 156 20.34 11.61 16.77
N TYR A 157 20.63 10.39 16.31
CA TYR A 157 21.92 9.73 16.50
C TYR A 157 23.07 10.56 15.89
N TYR A 158 22.99 10.90 14.60
CA TYR A 158 24.04 11.66 13.91
C TYR A 158 24.22 13.08 14.47
N SER A 159 23.13 13.72 14.90
CA SER A 159 23.20 15.02 15.57
C SER A 159 23.90 14.95 16.93
N ALA A 160 23.75 13.84 17.67
CA ALA A 160 24.43 13.63 18.93
C ALA A 160 25.94 13.46 18.76
N LEU A 161 26.38 12.79 17.68
CA LEU A 161 27.80 12.60 17.36
C LEU A 161 28.52 13.94 17.18
N VAL A 162 27.96 14.87 16.39
CA VAL A 162 28.56 16.21 16.20
C VAL A 162 28.59 17.01 17.50
N LYS A 163 27.54 16.89 18.32
CA LYS A 163 27.46 17.58 19.63
C LYS A 163 28.33 16.93 20.71
N LYS A 164 29.01 15.81 20.41
CA LYS A 164 29.80 15.00 21.36
C LYS A 164 29.00 14.62 22.61
N VAL A 165 27.69 14.43 22.44
CA VAL A 165 26.80 13.95 23.51
C VAL A 165 26.44 12.48 23.27
N LYS A 166 26.10 11.78 24.35
CA LYS A 166 25.66 10.39 24.25
C LYS A 166 24.39 10.33 23.37
N PRO A 167 24.36 9.48 22.33
CA PRO A 167 23.13 9.25 21.58
C PRO A 167 22.00 8.80 22.51
N PRO A 168 20.76 9.26 22.29
CA PRO A 168 19.64 8.84 23.11
C PRO A 168 19.44 7.33 23.00
N LYS A 169 18.89 6.70 24.04
CA LYS A 169 18.29 5.37 23.87
C LYS A 169 17.15 5.54 22.86
N ASP A 170 17.16 4.72 21.82
CA ASP A 170 16.18 4.77 20.76
C ASP A 170 15.51 3.41 20.55
N GLN A 171 14.62 3.38 19.56
CA GLN A 171 13.85 2.19 19.20
C GLN A 171 14.33 1.58 17.88
N TYR A 172 15.55 1.91 17.42
CA TYR A 172 16.03 1.54 16.09
C TYR A 172 15.91 0.03 15.82
N GLU A 173 16.36 -0.81 16.75
CA GLU A 173 16.30 -2.27 16.58
C GLU A 173 14.87 -2.81 16.53
N GLN A 174 13.97 -2.25 17.35
CA GLN A 174 12.55 -2.61 17.33
C GLN A 174 11.92 -2.24 15.99
N LEU A 175 12.14 -1.00 15.53
CA LEU A 175 11.64 -0.49 14.26
C LEU A 175 12.22 -1.28 13.07
N ASN A 176 13.50 -1.64 13.11
CA ASN A 176 14.14 -2.42 12.05
C ASN A 176 13.60 -3.87 12.00
N LYS A 177 13.29 -4.46 13.16
CA LYS A 177 12.60 -5.76 13.22
C LYS A 177 11.20 -5.67 12.62
N GLU A 178 10.44 -4.63 12.98
CA GLU A 178 9.11 -4.37 12.41
C GLU A 178 9.18 -4.17 10.88
N ARG A 179 10.09 -3.33 10.40
CA ARG A 179 10.36 -3.11 8.98
C ARG A 179 10.59 -4.43 8.23
N LYS A 180 11.47 -5.30 8.75
CA LYS A 180 11.77 -6.61 8.14
C LYS A 180 10.54 -7.53 8.11
N GLN A 181 9.70 -7.47 9.15
CA GLN A 181 8.47 -8.24 9.19
C GLN A 181 7.46 -7.73 8.15
N LEU A 182 7.25 -6.42 8.08
CA LEU A 182 6.35 -5.79 7.10
C LEU A 182 6.76 -6.13 5.65
N LEU A 183 8.06 -6.08 5.34
CA LEU A 183 8.56 -6.46 4.01
C LEU A 183 8.21 -7.91 3.64
N LYS A 184 8.33 -8.84 4.59
CA LYS A 184 7.94 -10.25 4.37
C LYS A 184 6.45 -10.40 4.15
N GLU A 185 5.64 -9.68 4.93
CA GLU A 185 4.18 -9.68 4.80
C GLU A 185 3.75 -9.14 3.44
N ILE A 186 4.30 -8.00 3.01
CA ILE A 186 4.05 -7.42 1.68
C ILE A 186 4.43 -8.42 0.57
N GLN A 187 5.62 -9.02 0.66
CA GLN A 187 6.09 -10.01 -0.33
C GLN A 187 5.15 -11.22 -0.42
N SER A 188 4.48 -11.59 0.67
CA SER A 188 3.49 -12.66 0.70
C SER A 188 2.10 -12.21 0.22
N LEU A 189 1.73 -10.95 0.44
CA LEU A 189 0.42 -10.39 0.09
C LEU A 189 0.30 -10.09 -1.41
N ILE A 190 1.36 -9.63 -2.06
CA ILE A 190 1.37 -9.34 -3.51
C ILE A 190 0.84 -10.54 -4.35
N PRO A 191 1.38 -11.76 -4.22
CA PRO A 191 0.87 -12.89 -4.99
C PRO A 191 -0.56 -13.30 -4.61
N GLN A 192 -0.95 -13.16 -3.34
CA GLN A 192 -2.32 -13.44 -2.90
C GLN A 192 -3.33 -12.46 -3.53
N PHE A 193 -2.98 -11.16 -3.53
CA PHE A 193 -3.76 -10.13 -4.20
C PHE A 193 -3.88 -10.44 -5.69
N ASN A 194 -2.74 -10.62 -6.38
CA ASN A 194 -2.72 -10.89 -7.82
C ASN A 194 -3.57 -12.11 -8.19
N GLN A 195 -3.47 -13.20 -7.42
CA GLN A 195 -4.29 -14.39 -7.64
C GLN A 195 -5.79 -14.12 -7.47
N SER A 196 -6.18 -13.44 -6.40
CA SER A 196 -7.58 -13.10 -6.16
C SER A 196 -8.13 -12.10 -7.17
N TRP A 197 -7.30 -11.17 -7.63
CA TRP A 197 -7.65 -10.17 -8.64
C TRP A 197 -7.80 -10.79 -10.02
N GLU A 198 -6.89 -11.68 -10.42
CA GLU A 198 -6.97 -12.42 -11.67
C GLU A 198 -8.23 -13.28 -11.74
N LYS A 199 -8.54 -14.00 -10.65
CA LYS A 199 -9.77 -14.80 -10.55
C LYS A 199 -11.02 -13.93 -10.71
N LEU A 200 -11.10 -12.82 -9.98
CA LEU A 200 -12.23 -11.90 -10.07
C LEU A 200 -12.38 -11.32 -11.49
N SER A 201 -11.29 -10.84 -12.10
CA SER A 201 -11.29 -10.29 -13.45
C SER A 201 -11.77 -11.32 -14.48
N GLN A 202 -11.25 -12.55 -14.42
CA GLN A 202 -11.59 -13.59 -15.37
C GLN A 202 -13.06 -14.02 -15.24
N GLU A 203 -13.58 -14.16 -14.02
CA GLU A 203 -14.96 -14.59 -13.80
C GLU A 203 -16.00 -13.54 -14.20
N ILE A 204 -15.65 -12.26 -14.18
CA ILE A 204 -16.59 -11.15 -14.44
C ILE A 204 -16.46 -10.60 -15.87
N THR A 205 -15.25 -10.45 -16.37
CA THR A 205 -15.00 -9.86 -17.70
C THR A 205 -14.75 -10.91 -18.79
N GLY A 206 -14.52 -12.17 -18.41
CA GLY A 206 -14.10 -13.23 -19.33
C GLY A 206 -12.68 -13.05 -19.87
N GLN A 207 -11.95 -12.03 -19.42
CA GLN A 207 -10.56 -11.78 -19.80
C GLN A 207 -9.63 -11.93 -18.60
N PRO A 208 -8.49 -12.64 -18.75
CA PRO A 208 -7.41 -12.54 -17.78
C PRO A 208 -6.91 -11.10 -17.76
N LEU A 209 -6.32 -10.69 -16.64
CA LEU A 209 -5.70 -9.37 -16.53
C LEU A 209 -4.71 -9.20 -17.69
N LYS A 210 -4.84 -8.09 -18.45
CA LYS A 210 -3.76 -7.71 -19.37
C LYS A 210 -2.52 -7.54 -18.52
N LYS A 211 -1.52 -8.40 -18.69
CA LYS A 211 -0.20 -8.22 -18.11
C LYS A 211 0.33 -6.87 -18.61
N THR A 212 0.17 -5.83 -17.80
CA THR A 212 0.91 -4.58 -17.98
C THR A 212 2.33 -4.88 -17.54
N ASN A 213 3.24 -4.92 -18.52
CA ASN A 213 4.68 -5.04 -18.33
C ASN A 213 5.23 -3.84 -17.57
#